data_AF-A0A4Y3WL54-F1
#
_entry.id   AF-A0A4Y3WL54-F1
#
_cell.length_a   1.000
_cell.length_b   1.000
_cell.length_c   1.000
_cell.angle_alpha   90.00
_cell.angle_beta   90.00
_cell.angle_gamma   90.00
#
_symmetry.space_group_name_H-M   'P 1'
#
loop_
_entity.id
_entity.type
_entity.pdbx_description
1 polymer ?
#
loop_
_entity_poly.entity_id
_entity_poly.type
_entity_poly.pdbx_seq_one_letter_code
_entity_poly.pdbx_strand_id
1 'polypeptide(L)'
;MFVSLIAVAGTLLGSFSTYLFQRRTALHTEAAARRERLRQDRLAACAGYAAAVTEVRRAVVTAWFRRDVRDDEWRAAMTEADRLGAAAEAALVRLLLLCDDEELRRCADVLSAQLGVLRAAEDLPGLQEREAAFTAARAAFVDAARRVVGHG
;
A
#
# COMPACT_ATOMS: atom_id res chain seq x y z
N MET A 1 37.77 52.75 -22.31
CA MET A 1 37.88 51.97 -21.05
C MET A 1 36.55 51.44 -20.50
N PHE A 2 35.38 51.96 -20.90
CA PHE A 2 34.07 51.50 -20.36
C PHE A 2 33.55 50.16 -20.91
N VAL A 3 33.94 49.77 -22.12
CA VAL A 3 33.43 48.57 -22.80
C VAL A 3 33.78 47.27 -22.07
N SER A 4 35.03 47.11 -21.60
CA SER A 4 35.45 45.91 -20.85
C SER A 4 34.74 45.76 -19.51
N LEU A 5 34.45 46.87 -18.82
CA LEU A 5 33.72 46.88 -17.55
C LEU A 5 32.27 46.42 -17.73
N ILE A 6 31.60 46.90 -18.78
CA ILE A 6 30.22 46.49 -19.11
C ILE A 6 30.18 45.01 -19.52
N ALA A 7 31.18 44.53 -20.26
CA ALA A 7 31.28 43.13 -20.65
C ALA A 7 31.41 42.20 -19.44
N VAL A 8 32.32 42.49 -18.51
CA VAL A 8 32.52 41.69 -17.29
C VAL A 8 31.29 41.73 -16.39
N ALA A 9 30.65 42.90 -16.25
CA ALA A 9 29.39 43.04 -15.52
C ALA A 9 28.27 42.19 -16.15
N GLY A 10 28.16 42.16 -17.48
CA GLY A 10 27.20 41.32 -18.19
C GLY A 10 27.42 39.82 -17.99
N THR A 11 28.68 39.36 -17.95
CA THR A 11 29.02 37.95 -17.71
C THR A 11 28.78 37.53 -16.26
N LEU A 12 29.10 38.41 -15.29
CA LEU A 12 28.81 38.17 -13.87
C LEU A 12 27.30 38.13 -13.61
N LEU A 13 26.56 39.06 -14.20
CA LEU A 13 25.10 39.13 -14.07
C LEU A 13 24.43 37.90 -14.71
N GLY A 14 24.91 37.47 -15.88
CA GLY A 14 24.44 36.24 -16.54
C GLY A 14 24.73 34.97 -15.73
N SER A 15 25.92 34.87 -15.12
CA SER A 15 26.29 33.73 -14.26
C SER A 15 25.48 33.68 -12.97
N PHE A 16 25.24 34.83 -12.34
CA PHE A 16 24.45 34.92 -11.12
C PHE A 16 22.96 34.59 -11.36
N SER A 17 22.38 35.08 -12.46
CA SER A 17 21.02 34.72 -12.89
C SER A 17 20.87 33.22 -13.15
N THR A 18 21.84 32.62 -13.86
CA THR A 18 21.85 31.18 -14.15
C THR A 18 21.95 30.34 -12.88
N TYR A 19 22.82 30.74 -11.94
CA TYR A 19 22.99 30.05 -10.66
C TYR A 19 21.71 30.07 -9.80
N LEU A 20 21.01 31.20 -9.73
CA LEU A 20 19.74 31.30 -9.01
C LEU A 20 18.64 30.45 -9.66
N PHE A 21 18.58 30.42 -10.99
CA PHE A 21 17.63 29.58 -11.73
C PHE A 21 17.92 28.09 -11.52
N GLN A 22 19.18 27.68 -11.62
CA GLN A 22 19.62 26.30 -11.39
C GLN A 22 19.30 25.83 -9.96
N ARG A 23 19.53 26.69 -8.96
CA ARG A 23 19.22 26.39 -7.55
C ARG A 23 17.71 26.21 -7.32
N ARG A 24 16.88 27.01 -7.98
CA ARG A 24 15.41 26.93 -7.89
C ARG A 24 14.88 25.68 -8.58
N THR A 25 15.39 25.37 -9.78
CA THR A 25 15.04 24.14 -10.51
C THR A 25 15.48 22.90 -9.73
N ALA A 26 16.68 22.89 -9.13
CA ALA A 26 17.17 21.77 -8.32
C ALA A 26 16.31 21.51 -7.07
N LEU A 27 15.85 22.57 -6.39
CA LEU A 27 14.93 22.43 -5.26
C LEU A 27 13.54 21.92 -5.68
N HIS A 28 13.03 22.40 -6.83
CA HIS A 28 11.76 21.93 -7.38
C HIS A 28 11.83 20.48 -7.86
N THR A 29 12.92 20.06 -8.51
CA THR A 29 13.12 18.68 -8.94
C THR A 29 13.31 17.74 -7.75
N GLU A 30 14.02 18.16 -6.70
CA GLU A 30 14.18 17.37 -5.49
C GLU A 30 12.85 17.23 -4.72
N ALA A 31 12.07 18.31 -4.60
CA ALA A 31 10.75 18.25 -3.98
C ALA A 31 9.76 17.37 -4.77
N ALA A 32 9.80 17.43 -6.11
CA ALA A 32 9.00 16.56 -6.97
C ALA A 32 9.43 15.09 -6.84
N ALA A 33 10.74 14.81 -6.80
CA ALA A 33 11.27 13.47 -6.62
C ALA A 33 10.89 12.88 -5.26
N ARG A 34 10.91 13.68 -4.17
CA ARG A 34 10.46 13.24 -2.85
C ARG A 34 8.96 12.91 -2.83
N ARG A 35 8.12 13.76 -3.45
CA ARG A 35 6.67 13.52 -3.56
C ARG A 35 6.37 12.23 -4.33
N GLU A 36 7.02 12.03 -5.47
CA GLU A 36 6.85 10.82 -6.25
C GLU A 36 7.32 9.57 -5.49
N ARG A 37 8.44 9.63 -4.75
CA ARG A 37 8.89 8.52 -3.90
C ARG A 37 7.85 8.15 -2.84
N LEU A 38 7.31 9.14 -2.12
CA LEU A 38 6.27 8.89 -1.12
C LEU A 38 5.01 8.29 -1.75
N ARG A 39 4.61 8.77 -2.94
CA ARG A 39 3.47 8.23 -3.69
C ARG A 39 3.69 6.76 -4.05
N GLN A 40 4.88 6.41 -4.52
CA GLN A 40 5.27 5.03 -4.84
C GLN A 40 5.32 4.15 -3.59
N ASP A 41 5.85 4.65 -2.46
CA ASP A 41 5.90 3.92 -1.20
C ASP A 41 4.49 3.62 -0.66
N ARG A 42 3.57 4.59 -0.76
CA ARG A 42 2.15 4.40 -0.42
C ARG A 42 1.47 3.39 -1.34
N LEU A 43 1.70 3.48 -2.65
CA LEU A 43 1.17 2.50 -3.61
C LEU A 43 1.68 1.09 -3.29
N ALA A 44 2.98 0.94 -3.03
CA ALA A 44 3.60 -0.34 -2.69
C ALA A 44 3.04 -0.90 -1.38
N ALA A 45 2.80 -0.07 -0.38
CA ALA A 45 2.20 -0.50 0.89
C ALA A 45 0.74 -0.95 0.73
N CYS A 46 -0.08 -0.16 0.01
CA CYS A 46 -1.46 -0.52 -0.29
C CYS A 46 -1.55 -1.84 -1.08
N ALA A 47 -0.74 -1.97 -2.14
CA ALA A 47 -0.70 -3.18 -2.96
C ALA A 47 -0.18 -4.39 -2.17
N GLY A 48 0.86 -4.19 -1.36
CA GLY A 48 1.45 -5.24 -0.51
C GLY A 48 0.45 -5.80 0.50
N TYR A 49 -0.29 -4.93 1.19
CA TYR A 49 -1.35 -5.37 2.10
C TYR A 49 -2.48 -6.10 1.36
N ALA A 50 -2.99 -5.55 0.26
CA ALA A 50 -4.05 -6.19 -0.53
C ALA A 50 -3.65 -7.58 -1.07
N ALA A 51 -2.39 -7.76 -1.47
CA ALA A 51 -1.85 -9.05 -1.87
C ALA A 51 -1.76 -10.01 -0.68
N ALA A 52 -1.20 -9.56 0.45
CA ALA A 52 -1.02 -10.39 1.64
C ALA A 52 -2.37 -10.92 2.17
N VAL A 53 -3.39 -10.07 2.34
CA VAL A 53 -4.72 -10.51 2.80
C VAL A 53 -5.42 -11.46 1.82
N THR A 54 -5.15 -11.32 0.51
CA THR A 54 -5.67 -12.26 -0.49
C THR A 54 -5.03 -13.63 -0.37
N GLU A 55 -3.73 -13.69 -0.06
CA GLU A 55 -3.04 -14.95 0.23
C GLU A 55 -3.53 -15.60 1.52
N VAL A 56 -3.77 -14.82 2.58
CA VAL A 56 -4.39 -15.33 3.82
C VAL A 56 -5.74 -15.96 3.51
N ARG A 57 -6.61 -15.25 2.76
CA ARG A 57 -7.91 -15.80 2.34
C ARG A 57 -7.74 -17.13 1.63
N ARG A 58 -6.83 -17.21 0.65
CA ARG A 58 -6.58 -18.46 -0.10
C ARG A 58 -6.20 -19.61 0.83
N ALA A 59 -5.30 -19.36 1.77
CA ALA A 59 -4.85 -20.38 2.72
C ALA A 59 -5.97 -20.80 3.68
N VAL A 60 -6.77 -19.84 4.16
CA VAL A 60 -7.95 -20.11 5.00
C VAL A 60 -8.98 -20.97 4.26
N VAL A 61 -9.32 -20.63 3.01
CA VAL A 61 -10.25 -21.41 2.18
C VAL A 61 -9.70 -22.82 1.98
N THR A 62 -8.40 -22.94 1.70
CA THR A 62 -7.73 -24.25 1.55
C THR A 62 -7.84 -25.09 2.82
N ALA A 63 -7.59 -24.49 4.00
CA ALA A 63 -7.73 -25.17 5.28
C ALA A 63 -9.20 -25.54 5.57
N TRP A 64 -10.14 -24.69 5.19
CA TRP A 64 -11.57 -24.93 5.36
C TRP A 64 -12.05 -26.17 4.59
N PHE A 65 -11.60 -26.36 3.35
CA PHE A 65 -11.93 -27.55 2.56
C PHE A 65 -11.33 -28.85 3.11
N ARG A 66 -10.35 -28.76 4.02
CA ARG A 66 -9.71 -29.92 4.67
C ARG A 66 -10.19 -30.17 6.09
N ARG A 67 -11.18 -29.41 6.59
CA ARG A 67 -11.54 -29.35 8.02
C ARG A 67 -12.20 -30.61 8.57
N ASP A 68 -12.68 -31.52 7.72
CA ASP A 68 -13.46 -32.68 8.14
C ASP A 68 -12.57 -33.78 8.74
N VAL A 69 -11.37 -33.99 8.19
CA VAL A 69 -10.45 -35.05 8.64
C VAL A 69 -9.51 -34.56 9.74
N ARG A 70 -9.20 -33.24 9.78
CA ARG A 70 -8.28 -32.58 10.74
C ARG A 70 -6.93 -33.31 10.92
N ASP A 71 -6.42 -33.86 9.82
CA ASP A 71 -5.16 -34.59 9.75
C ASP A 71 -3.92 -33.66 9.73
N ASP A 72 -2.75 -34.24 9.44
CA ASP A 72 -1.50 -33.49 9.27
C ASP A 72 -1.61 -32.45 8.14
N GLU A 73 -2.34 -32.73 7.06
CA GLU A 73 -2.51 -31.79 5.94
C GLU A 73 -3.38 -30.59 6.32
N TRP A 74 -4.44 -30.82 7.11
CA TRP A 74 -5.23 -29.74 7.68
C TRP A 74 -4.41 -28.87 8.64
N ARG A 75 -3.62 -29.49 9.52
CA ARG A 75 -2.71 -28.76 10.43
C ARG A 75 -1.66 -27.95 9.68
N ALA A 76 -1.09 -28.52 8.61
CA ALA A 76 -0.16 -27.81 7.74
C ALA A 76 -0.82 -26.62 7.03
N ALA A 77 -2.06 -26.78 6.54
CA ALA A 77 -2.82 -25.70 5.93
C ALA A 77 -3.14 -24.56 6.91
N MET A 78 -3.49 -24.89 8.16
CA MET A 78 -3.70 -23.91 9.23
C MET A 78 -2.41 -23.17 9.60
N THR A 79 -1.30 -23.91 9.74
CA THR A 79 0.02 -23.31 10.01
C THR A 79 0.42 -22.33 8.92
N GLU A 80 0.19 -22.67 7.65
CA GLU A 80 0.45 -21.77 6.54
C GLU A 80 -0.50 -20.55 6.56
N ALA A 81 -1.78 -20.75 6.88
CA ALA A 81 -2.73 -19.65 7.03
C ALA A 81 -2.32 -18.66 8.13
N ASP A 82 -1.77 -19.15 9.24
CA ASP A 82 -1.28 -18.31 10.34
C ASP A 82 0.04 -17.60 9.98
N ARG A 83 0.96 -18.29 9.28
CA ARG A 83 2.18 -17.67 8.74
C ARG A 83 1.87 -16.52 7.78
N LEU A 84 0.91 -16.73 6.88
CA LEU A 84 0.45 -15.69 5.97
C LEU A 84 -0.30 -14.59 6.72
N GLY A 85 -1.05 -14.93 7.78
CA GLY A 85 -1.72 -13.97 8.66
C GLY A 85 -0.74 -12.98 9.27
N ALA A 86 0.35 -13.48 9.87
CA ALA A 86 1.42 -12.64 10.40
C ALA A 86 2.06 -11.74 9.33
N ALA A 87 2.23 -12.24 8.10
CA ALA A 87 2.74 -11.43 6.99
C ALA A 87 1.76 -10.32 6.58
N ALA A 88 0.46 -10.59 6.60
CA ALA A 88 -0.58 -9.58 6.34
C ALA A 88 -0.65 -8.52 7.45
N GLU A 89 -0.50 -8.90 8.71
CA GLU A 89 -0.39 -7.96 9.83
C GLU A 89 0.83 -7.05 9.69
N ALA A 90 1.99 -7.60 9.33
CA ALA A 90 3.18 -6.80 9.07
C ALA A 90 2.97 -5.81 7.91
N ALA A 91 2.27 -6.23 6.84
CA ALA A 91 1.91 -5.36 5.73
C ALA A 91 0.91 -4.27 6.14
N LEU A 92 -0.04 -4.57 7.03
CA LEU A 92 -0.98 -3.60 7.60
C LEU A 92 -0.24 -2.55 8.42
N VAL A 93 0.69 -2.95 9.29
CA VAL A 93 1.50 -1.99 10.06
C VAL A 93 2.25 -1.04 9.13
N ARG A 94 2.89 -1.56 8.08
CA ARG A 94 3.57 -0.72 7.08
C ARG A 94 2.62 0.25 6.38
N LEU A 95 1.42 -0.21 6.03
CA LEU A 95 0.37 0.62 5.44
C LEU A 95 0.01 1.79 6.37
N LEU A 96 -0.27 1.49 7.64
CA LEU A 96 -0.69 2.49 8.62
C LEU A 96 0.41 3.50 8.98
N LEU A 97 1.69 3.14 8.78
CA LEU A 97 2.82 4.07 8.94
C LEU A 97 2.98 5.05 7.76
N LEU A 98 2.59 4.64 6.54
CA LEU A 98 2.79 5.43 5.31
C LEU A 98 1.53 6.21 4.89
N CYS A 99 0.37 5.73 5.32
CA CYS A 99 -0.94 6.27 4.97
C CYS A 99 -1.70 6.67 6.23
N ASP A 100 -1.85 7.99 6.43
CA ASP A 100 -2.65 8.56 7.52
C ASP A 100 -4.00 9.02 6.96
N ASP A 101 -4.88 8.04 6.72
CA ASP A 101 -6.24 8.25 6.20
C ASP A 101 -7.22 7.37 6.99
N GLU A 102 -8.23 8.00 7.59
CA GLU A 102 -9.18 7.34 8.48
C GLU A 102 -10.07 6.33 7.73
N GLU A 103 -10.44 6.64 6.49
CA GLU A 103 -11.28 5.77 5.70
C GLU A 103 -10.52 4.54 5.21
N LEU A 104 -9.27 4.71 4.78
CA LEU A 104 -8.37 3.61 4.44
C LEU A 104 -8.15 2.68 5.63
N ARG A 105 -7.91 3.24 6.83
CA ARG A 105 -7.76 2.46 8.07
C ARG A 105 -9.03 1.66 8.36
N ARG A 106 -10.20 2.31 8.33
CA ARG A 106 -11.50 1.64 8.52
C ARG A 106 -11.73 0.51 7.51
N CYS A 107 -11.44 0.75 6.23
CA CYS A 107 -11.56 -0.29 5.20
C CYS A 107 -10.58 -1.45 5.43
N ALA A 108 -9.36 -1.17 5.89
CA ALA A 108 -8.39 -2.20 6.23
C ALA A 108 -8.83 -3.05 7.42
N ASP A 109 -9.42 -2.43 8.45
CA ASP A 109 -9.96 -3.11 9.63
C ASP A 109 -11.13 -4.03 9.24
N VAL A 110 -12.08 -3.53 8.43
CA VAL A 110 -13.19 -4.33 7.91
C VAL A 110 -12.67 -5.52 7.10
N LEU A 111 -11.69 -5.30 6.22
CA LEU A 111 -11.10 -6.36 5.41
C LEU A 111 -10.39 -7.42 6.27
N SER A 112 -9.64 -7.01 7.28
CA SER A 112 -9.00 -7.93 8.24
C SER A 112 -10.04 -8.73 9.03
N ALA A 113 -11.12 -8.09 9.49
CA ALA A 113 -12.19 -8.78 10.22
C ALA A 113 -12.85 -9.89 9.38
N GLN A 114 -12.98 -9.70 8.06
CA GLN A 114 -13.52 -10.74 7.18
C GLN A 114 -12.69 -12.02 7.19
N LEU A 115 -11.36 -11.95 7.36
CA LEU A 115 -10.51 -13.14 7.43
C LEU A 115 -10.84 -14.04 8.62
N GLY A 116 -11.17 -13.43 9.77
CA GLY A 116 -11.59 -14.17 10.97
C GLY A 116 -12.94 -14.86 10.79
N VAL A 117 -13.91 -14.15 10.19
CA VAL A 117 -15.26 -14.68 9.94
C VAL A 117 -15.25 -15.80 8.90
N LEU A 118 -14.35 -15.75 7.91
CA LEU A 118 -14.22 -16.74 6.85
C LEU A 118 -13.81 -18.12 7.37
N ARG A 119 -12.93 -18.16 8.40
CA ARG A 119 -12.54 -19.40 9.09
C ARG A 119 -13.72 -20.09 9.78
N ALA A 120 -14.75 -19.32 10.17
CA ALA A 120 -15.89 -19.78 10.96
C ALA A 120 -17.09 -20.24 10.12
N ALA A 121 -16.98 -20.33 8.80
CA ALA A 121 -18.06 -20.84 7.95
C ALA A 121 -18.37 -22.32 8.30
N GLU A 122 -19.64 -22.67 8.46
CA GLU A 122 -20.06 -24.03 8.81
C GLU A 122 -20.24 -24.90 7.57
N ASP A 123 -20.75 -24.30 6.49
CA ASP A 123 -21.13 -24.96 5.24
C ASP A 123 -20.65 -24.17 4.00
N LEU A 124 -20.79 -24.80 2.83
CA LEU A 124 -20.33 -24.21 1.57
C LEU A 124 -21.08 -22.92 1.21
N PRO A 125 -22.42 -22.83 1.35
CA PRO A 125 -23.13 -21.57 1.15
C PRO A 125 -22.63 -20.45 2.06
N GLY A 126 -22.41 -20.72 3.35
CA GLY A 126 -21.89 -19.76 4.30
C GLY A 126 -20.45 -19.33 4.01
N LEU A 127 -19.62 -20.22 3.47
CA LEU A 127 -18.29 -19.86 2.96
C LEU A 127 -18.40 -18.90 1.77
N GLN A 128 -19.26 -19.22 0.79
CA GLN A 128 -19.45 -18.40 -0.41
C GLN A 128 -19.95 -17.00 -0.08
N GLU A 129 -20.89 -16.87 0.86
CA GLU A 129 -21.37 -15.58 1.36
C GLU A 129 -20.22 -14.74 1.97
N ARG A 130 -19.39 -15.36 2.80
CA ARG A 130 -18.23 -14.69 3.43
C ARG A 130 -17.15 -14.33 2.42
N GLU A 131 -16.93 -15.16 1.39
CA GLU A 131 -16.02 -14.81 0.28
C GLU A 131 -16.54 -13.62 -0.54
N ALA A 132 -17.85 -13.52 -0.74
CA ALA A 132 -18.47 -12.36 -1.38
C ALA A 132 -18.29 -11.09 -0.52
N ALA A 133 -18.51 -11.19 0.79
CA ALA A 133 -18.29 -10.09 1.73
C ALA A 133 -16.82 -9.65 1.77
N PHE A 134 -15.87 -10.59 1.78
CA PHE A 134 -14.44 -10.28 1.66
C PHE A 134 -14.13 -9.54 0.35
N THR A 135 -14.71 -9.99 -0.76
CA THR A 135 -14.51 -9.38 -2.07
C THR A 135 -15.01 -7.93 -2.10
N ALA A 136 -16.18 -7.67 -1.50
CA ALA A 136 -16.73 -6.32 -1.36
C ALA A 136 -15.85 -5.43 -0.46
N ALA A 137 -15.41 -5.95 0.69
CA ALA A 137 -14.51 -5.23 1.59
C ALA A 137 -13.17 -4.88 0.92
N ARG A 138 -12.62 -5.80 0.12
CA ARG A 138 -11.39 -5.57 -0.65
C ARG A 138 -11.58 -4.50 -1.72
N ALA A 139 -12.72 -4.47 -2.40
CA ALA A 139 -13.03 -3.41 -3.36
C ALA A 139 -13.10 -2.03 -2.67
N ALA A 140 -13.81 -1.93 -1.53
CA ALA A 140 -13.87 -0.70 -0.75
C ALA A 140 -12.48 -0.24 -0.28
N PHE A 141 -11.63 -1.16 0.16
CA PHE A 141 -10.23 -0.87 0.48
C PHE A 141 -9.45 -0.30 -0.72
N VAL A 142 -9.58 -0.89 -1.91
CA VAL A 142 -8.90 -0.42 -3.12
C VAL A 142 -9.36 1.00 -3.49
N ASP A 143 -10.65 1.29 -3.35
CA ASP A 143 -11.19 2.64 -3.63
C ASP A 143 -10.72 3.69 -2.61
N ALA A 144 -10.60 3.32 -1.33
CA ALA A 144 -9.92 4.17 -0.34
C ALA A 144 -8.43 4.37 -0.70
N ALA A 145 -7.73 3.31 -1.05
CA ALA A 145 -6.30 3.37 -1.41
C ALA A 145 -6.04 4.27 -2.62
N ARG A 146 -6.92 4.27 -3.63
CA ARG A 146 -6.84 5.15 -4.81
C ARG A 146 -6.83 6.62 -4.43
N ARG A 147 -7.62 7.04 -3.44
CA ARG A 147 -7.65 8.43 -2.97
C ARG A 147 -6.34 8.83 -2.31
N VAL A 148 -5.80 7.97 -1.44
CA VAL A 148 -4.54 8.22 -0.73
C VAL A 148 -3.33 8.26 -1.67
N VAL A 149 -3.32 7.41 -2.70
CA VAL A 149 -2.25 7.38 -3.72
C VAL A 149 -2.41 8.48 -4.77
N GLY A 150 -3.64 8.89 -5.10
CA GLY A 150 -3.95 9.87 -6.14
C GLY A 150 -3.76 11.34 -5.72
N HIS A 151 -3.85 11.66 -4.42
CA HIS A 151 -3.73 13.04 -3.90
C HIS A 151 -2.32 13.43 -3.42
N GLY A 152 -1.26 12.88 -4.02
CA GLY A 152 0.15 13.15 -3.67
C GLY A 152 0.81 14.30 -4.43
#